data_AF-A0AAD5UBT8-F1
#
_entry.id   AF-A0AAD5UBT8-F1
#
_cell.length_a   1.000
_cell.length_b   1.000
_cell.length_c   1.000
_cell.angle_alpha   90.00
_cell.angle_beta   90.00
_cell.angle_gamma   90.00
#
_symmetry.space_group_name_H-M   'P 1'
#
loop_
_entity.id
_entity.type
_entity.pdbx_description
1 polymer ?
#
loop_
_entity_poly.entity_id
_entity_poly.type
_entity_poly.pdbx_seq_one_letter_code
_entity_poly.pdbx_strand_id
1 'polypeptide(L)'
;RELYKMIREADFPSVDVYVVTYNEDEEIVDATVCAAANMQYPKRKLNIFVLDDGKRDNIRLMSLRIQTELESIGSRVKITYCARPKVKGVNHHAKAGNINHCFTKLPQSKGDYVLILDCDMIVTKSFLLKTIPHFFELKNGKYVRKEKTAMLQIPQRFYNLGKNDPWWHTAEDFNAAGFEGSDGVGGTPCVGTGVLFRRECLLSLGGQSYWSVTEDFKTSFNLIGEGFSTMYLFRNLVFGIAVDDVVGIYKQRLRWSTGGLQILQYDNPLFKVGLPWAATSLFFCNAWQYVLCIPYLAVTIAPLVYFILGVSPVYTLLLETSIFVGGFILVTRCLQWWQVRLIRGSKDMALWRGCQQIVWLAPIFFHSLCQMVWLKTGKRVIEFIQRKTSHVEFVTSRKDGAKMPITEILKSNWFPLLAYSAFLFGIVWHVVRLALKIETPNANWILQWCLGFFLCLVVCMMLYPSFSDTFPILVREEKGFVSWEIDPKIVQGQLDIENVGDMKDQRRMVKSKAMQRIREEVSRSSLDGEAYFKTQKNSGSTASFADSLAESVASSTTSSVIKTPVFNLVQQPSTVWKYRVLQGTMVLFAAIGLPLVAVYITKDTRI
;
A
#
# COMPACT_ATOMS: atom_id res chain seq x y z
N ARG A 1 6.28 28.18 -2.19
CA ARG A 1 5.14 29.12 -2.34
C ARG A 1 4.45 29.17 -0.99
N GLU A 2 4.18 30.36 -0.44
CA GLU A 2 3.58 30.51 0.88
C GLU A 2 2.21 31.18 0.73
N LEU A 3 1.13 30.47 1.07
CA LEU A 3 -0.23 30.92 0.75
C LEU A 3 -0.56 32.29 1.33
N TYR A 4 -0.17 32.53 2.58
CA TYR A 4 -0.39 33.79 3.29
C TYR A 4 0.40 34.97 2.71
N LYS A 5 1.46 34.73 1.93
CA LYS A 5 2.17 35.77 1.16
C LYS A 5 1.53 36.03 -0.20
N MET A 6 0.64 35.15 -0.67
CA MET A 6 0.06 35.23 -2.02
C MET A 6 -1.32 35.89 -2.01
N ILE A 7 -2.18 35.50 -1.08
CA ILE A 7 -3.54 36.05 -0.93
C ILE A 7 -3.84 36.27 0.56
N ARG A 8 -4.79 37.16 0.86
CA ARG A 8 -5.20 37.40 2.26
C ARG A 8 -5.95 36.18 2.79
N GLU A 9 -5.87 35.93 4.09
CA GLU A 9 -6.56 34.80 4.73
C GLU A 9 -8.09 34.83 4.50
N ALA A 10 -8.68 36.03 4.49
CA ALA A 10 -10.08 36.25 4.15
C ALA A 10 -10.45 35.77 2.73
N ASP A 11 -9.49 35.73 1.82
CA ASP A 11 -9.66 35.32 0.42
C ASP A 11 -9.22 33.85 0.18
N PHE A 12 -8.76 33.13 1.21
CA PHE A 12 -8.46 31.69 1.09
C PHE A 12 -9.70 30.92 0.59
N PRO A 13 -9.55 29.95 -0.31
CA PRO A 13 -10.68 29.13 -0.72
C PRO A 13 -11.17 28.22 0.41
N SER A 14 -12.41 27.79 0.34
CA SER A 14 -12.95 26.73 1.22
C SER A 14 -12.55 25.34 0.73
N VAL A 15 -12.41 24.39 1.65
CA VAL A 15 -11.99 23.02 1.34
C VAL A 15 -12.90 22.03 2.06
N ASP A 16 -13.49 21.13 1.27
CA ASP A 16 -14.16 19.94 1.80
C ASP A 16 -13.17 18.76 1.76
N VAL A 17 -12.97 18.11 2.91
CA VAL A 17 -12.12 16.92 3.04
C VAL A 17 -13.02 15.70 3.13
N TYR A 18 -12.88 14.78 2.20
CA TYR A 18 -13.61 13.51 2.19
C TYR A 18 -12.69 12.42 2.70
N VAL A 19 -13.03 11.86 3.87
CA VAL A 19 -12.40 10.67 4.43
C VAL A 19 -13.30 9.48 4.11
N VAL A 20 -12.86 8.61 3.21
CA VAL A 20 -13.68 7.51 2.69
C VAL A 20 -13.36 6.21 3.42
N THR A 21 -14.39 5.49 3.86
CA THR A 21 -14.24 4.23 4.59
C THR A 21 -15.37 3.25 4.25
N TYR A 22 -15.10 1.95 4.39
CA TYR A 22 -16.05 0.87 4.17
C TYR A 22 -16.09 -0.12 5.33
N ASN A 23 -14.94 -0.69 5.71
CA ASN A 23 -14.83 -1.74 6.71
C ASN A 23 -13.60 -1.60 7.63
N GLU A 24 -12.85 -0.52 7.50
CA GLU A 24 -11.64 -0.26 8.28
C GLU A 24 -11.96 0.05 9.75
N ASP A 25 -11.08 -0.34 10.66
CA ASP A 25 -11.29 -0.17 12.10
C ASP A 25 -11.46 1.31 12.48
N GLU A 26 -12.28 1.56 13.50
CA GLU A 26 -12.59 2.91 13.98
C GLU A 26 -11.32 3.72 14.30
N GLU A 27 -10.32 3.10 14.93
CA GLU A 27 -9.06 3.76 15.30
C GLU A 27 -8.31 4.34 14.08
N ILE A 28 -8.39 3.66 12.94
CA ILE A 28 -7.75 4.10 11.70
C ILE A 28 -8.50 5.31 11.14
N VAL A 29 -9.83 5.22 11.07
CA VAL A 29 -10.70 6.31 10.59
C VAL A 29 -10.56 7.54 11.49
N ASP A 30 -10.55 7.33 12.81
CA ASP A 30 -10.42 8.37 13.83
C ASP A 30 -9.13 9.17 13.66
N ALA A 31 -7.98 8.47 13.55
CA ALA A 31 -6.69 9.10 13.38
C ALA A 31 -6.65 10.00 12.13
N THR A 32 -7.23 9.54 11.02
CA THR A 32 -7.29 10.31 9.77
C THR A 32 -8.23 11.50 9.86
N VAL A 33 -9.41 11.36 10.48
CA VAL A 33 -10.35 12.47 10.71
C VAL A 33 -9.74 13.53 11.63
N CYS A 34 -9.10 13.11 12.72
CA CYS A 34 -8.38 13.99 13.64
C CYS A 34 -7.24 14.76 12.93
N ALA A 35 -6.45 14.07 12.10
CA ALA A 35 -5.40 14.72 11.33
C ALA A 35 -5.94 15.74 10.32
N ALA A 36 -7.02 15.40 9.62
CA ALA A 36 -7.71 16.33 8.74
C ALA A 36 -8.22 17.58 9.48
N ALA A 37 -8.82 17.42 10.67
CA ALA A 37 -9.29 18.52 11.51
C ALA A 37 -8.15 19.42 12.02
N ASN A 38 -6.97 18.84 12.21
CA ASN A 38 -5.79 19.52 12.73
C ASN A 38 -4.97 20.27 11.67
N MET A 39 -5.35 20.21 10.38
CA MET A 39 -4.69 21.01 9.35
C MET A 39 -4.68 22.51 9.68
N GLN A 40 -3.54 23.16 9.43
CA GLN A 40 -3.31 24.59 9.63
C GLN A 40 -4.01 25.39 8.52
N TYR A 41 -5.32 25.53 8.66
CA TYR A 41 -6.16 26.26 7.72
C TYR A 41 -7.25 27.00 8.50
N PRO A 42 -7.82 28.11 7.98
CA PRO A 42 -8.91 28.80 8.66
C PRO A 42 -10.05 27.83 8.93
N LYS A 43 -10.35 27.55 10.21
CA LYS A 43 -11.25 26.45 10.60
C LYS A 43 -12.67 26.58 10.04
N ARG A 44 -13.12 27.81 9.79
CA ARG A 44 -14.40 28.12 9.12
C ARG A 44 -14.44 27.75 7.62
N LYS A 45 -13.29 27.55 7.01
CA LYS A 45 -13.11 27.20 5.59
C LYS A 45 -12.75 25.73 5.41
N LEU A 46 -12.76 24.94 6.48
CA LEU A 46 -12.41 23.54 6.49
C LEU A 46 -13.60 22.71 6.97
N ASN A 47 -14.16 21.90 6.07
CA ASN A 47 -15.23 20.96 6.38
C ASN A 47 -14.71 19.53 6.17
N ILE A 48 -15.06 18.62 7.06
CA ILE A 48 -14.66 17.21 6.98
C ILE A 48 -15.92 16.37 6.83
N PHE A 49 -15.91 15.49 5.85
CA PHE A 49 -16.98 14.54 5.61
C PHE A 49 -16.42 13.13 5.81
N VAL A 50 -17.02 12.39 6.73
CA VAL A 50 -16.72 10.97 6.96
C VAL A 50 -17.70 10.17 6.13
N LEU A 51 -17.22 9.61 5.02
CA LEU A 51 -18.02 8.93 4.02
C LEU A 51 -17.99 7.42 4.28
N ASP A 52 -18.95 6.91 5.06
CA ASP A 52 -18.99 5.51 5.47
C ASP A 52 -19.96 4.68 4.61
N ASP A 53 -19.40 3.92 3.67
CA ASP A 53 -20.19 2.98 2.86
C ASP A 53 -20.60 1.71 3.64
N GLY A 54 -20.03 1.48 4.82
CA GLY A 54 -20.43 0.40 5.73
C GLY A 54 -21.70 0.70 6.52
N LYS A 55 -22.09 1.97 6.67
CA LYS A 55 -23.19 2.45 7.53
C LYS A 55 -23.06 1.89 8.96
N ARG A 56 -21.92 2.12 9.58
CA ARG A 56 -21.53 1.58 10.88
C ARG A 56 -21.76 2.60 11.98
N ASP A 57 -22.49 2.19 13.02
CA ASP A 57 -22.87 3.07 14.11
C ASP A 57 -21.66 3.56 14.91
N ASN A 58 -20.62 2.74 15.06
CA ASN A 58 -19.41 3.14 15.77
C ASN A 58 -18.66 4.28 15.05
N ILE A 59 -18.56 4.26 13.72
CA ILE A 59 -17.99 5.37 12.93
C ILE A 59 -18.84 6.64 13.02
N ARG A 60 -20.17 6.50 13.08
CA ARG A 60 -21.08 7.62 13.31
C ARG A 60 -20.86 8.25 14.68
N LEU A 61 -20.77 7.43 15.73
CA LEU A 61 -20.53 7.88 17.11
C LEU A 61 -19.14 8.51 17.25
N MET A 62 -18.11 7.92 16.65
CA MET A 62 -16.77 8.48 16.55
C MET A 62 -16.80 9.89 15.93
N SER A 63 -17.51 10.06 14.82
CA SER A 63 -17.64 11.37 14.16
C SER A 63 -18.31 12.43 15.05
N LEU A 64 -19.35 12.04 15.81
CA LEU A 64 -20.03 12.91 16.77
C LEU A 64 -19.14 13.27 17.97
N ARG A 65 -18.37 12.29 18.46
CA ARG A 65 -17.40 12.47 19.54
C ARG A 65 -16.37 13.52 19.15
N ILE A 66 -15.71 13.36 18.00
CA ILE A 66 -14.70 14.31 17.53
C ILE A 66 -15.32 15.70 17.31
N GLN A 67 -16.54 15.78 16.77
CA GLN A 67 -17.25 17.07 16.63
C GLN A 67 -17.44 17.77 17.98
N THR A 68 -17.89 17.03 19.00
CA THR A 68 -18.11 17.56 20.36
C THR A 68 -16.80 18.01 21.01
N GLU A 69 -15.73 17.22 20.85
CA GLU A 69 -14.39 17.56 21.33
C GLU A 69 -13.84 18.83 20.65
N LEU A 70 -14.09 19.01 19.35
CA LEU A 70 -13.70 20.22 18.62
C LEU A 70 -14.51 21.45 19.06
N GLU A 71 -15.81 21.29 19.32
CA GLU A 71 -16.66 22.37 19.82
C GLU A 71 -16.27 22.82 21.22
N SER A 72 -15.90 21.89 22.11
CA SER A 72 -15.50 22.21 23.49
C SER A 72 -14.23 23.06 23.56
N ILE A 73 -13.31 22.90 22.60
CA ILE A 73 -12.10 23.73 22.46
C ILE A 73 -12.32 24.98 21.59
N GLY A 74 -13.56 25.28 21.21
CA GLY A 74 -13.93 26.46 20.40
C GLY A 74 -13.54 26.37 18.92
N SER A 75 -13.19 25.19 18.42
CA SER A 75 -12.90 24.99 17.00
C SER A 75 -14.16 25.17 16.16
N ARG A 76 -13.99 25.73 14.95
CA ARG A 76 -15.08 25.98 13.99
C ARG A 76 -15.11 24.98 12.83
N VAL A 77 -14.29 23.93 12.89
CA VAL A 77 -14.33 22.83 11.92
C VAL A 77 -15.67 22.10 12.07
N LYS A 78 -16.24 21.70 10.93
CA LYS A 78 -17.46 20.89 10.91
C LYS A 78 -17.13 19.49 10.42
N ILE A 79 -17.53 18.49 11.18
CA ILE A 79 -17.49 17.08 10.83
C ILE A 79 -18.90 16.64 10.47
N THR A 80 -19.06 16.08 9.28
CA THR A 80 -20.33 15.55 8.77
C THR A 80 -20.17 14.08 8.48
N TYR A 81 -20.84 13.22 9.26
CA TYR A 81 -20.96 11.81 8.93
C TYR A 81 -21.97 11.63 7.79
N CYS A 82 -21.59 10.84 6.79
CA CYS A 82 -22.43 10.52 5.65
C CYS A 82 -22.42 9.01 5.41
N ALA A 83 -23.62 8.42 5.43
CA ALA A 83 -23.85 7.07 4.92
C ALA A 83 -24.96 7.14 3.87
N ARG A 84 -24.61 6.84 2.62
CA ARG A 84 -25.56 6.95 1.51
C ARG A 84 -26.59 5.83 1.51
N PRO A 85 -27.81 6.07 1.02
CA PRO A 85 -28.78 5.01 0.79
C PRO A 85 -28.30 4.07 -0.33
N LYS A 86 -28.42 2.76 -0.10
CA LYS A 86 -28.06 1.69 -1.05
C LYS A 86 -29.30 0.86 -1.36
N VAL A 87 -29.76 0.91 -2.61
CA VAL A 87 -30.92 0.14 -3.11
C VAL A 87 -30.46 -1.27 -3.53
N LYS A 88 -31.05 -2.30 -2.93
CA LYS A 88 -30.71 -3.69 -3.24
C LYS A 88 -30.86 -3.98 -4.74
N GLY A 89 -29.84 -4.56 -5.35
CA GLY A 89 -29.82 -4.92 -6.78
C GLY A 89 -29.36 -3.80 -7.73
N VAL A 90 -29.15 -2.58 -7.23
CA VAL A 90 -28.60 -1.47 -8.01
C VAL A 90 -27.09 -1.38 -7.76
N ASN A 91 -26.28 -1.20 -8.81
CA ASN A 91 -24.85 -0.96 -8.62
C ASN A 91 -24.63 0.39 -7.91
N HIS A 92 -23.79 0.40 -6.88
CA HIS A 92 -23.49 1.59 -6.10
C HIS A 92 -22.11 2.19 -6.44
N HIS A 93 -21.36 1.61 -7.38
CA HIS A 93 -20.08 2.18 -7.85
C HIS A 93 -19.03 2.41 -6.73
N ALA A 94 -19.07 1.61 -5.66
CA ALA A 94 -18.07 1.59 -4.58
C ALA A 94 -17.63 3.01 -4.14
N LYS A 95 -16.32 3.23 -4.00
CA LYS A 95 -15.70 4.50 -3.58
C LYS A 95 -16.15 5.70 -4.42
N ALA A 96 -16.15 5.59 -5.75
CA ALA A 96 -16.60 6.66 -6.66
C ALA A 96 -18.03 7.10 -6.35
N GLY A 97 -18.93 6.13 -6.14
CA GLY A 97 -20.31 6.38 -5.77
C GLY A 97 -20.48 7.03 -4.40
N ASN A 98 -19.63 6.66 -3.43
CA ASN A 98 -19.66 7.25 -2.10
C ASN A 98 -19.26 8.73 -2.15
N ILE A 99 -18.12 9.00 -2.80
CA ILE A 99 -17.60 10.35 -3.04
C ILE A 99 -18.63 11.19 -3.79
N ASN A 100 -19.19 10.68 -4.89
CA ASN A 100 -20.13 11.44 -5.71
C ASN A 100 -21.47 11.69 -5.02
N HIS A 101 -21.93 10.78 -4.15
CA HIS A 101 -23.11 11.03 -3.33
C HIS A 101 -22.90 12.25 -2.42
N CYS A 102 -21.78 12.30 -1.70
CA CYS A 102 -21.44 13.48 -0.89
C CYS A 102 -21.28 14.73 -1.77
N PHE A 103 -20.49 14.62 -2.84
CA PHE A 103 -20.10 15.71 -3.74
C PHE A 103 -21.29 16.37 -4.45
N THR A 104 -22.32 15.60 -4.82
CA THR A 104 -23.45 16.10 -5.63
C THR A 104 -24.76 16.20 -4.86
N LYS A 105 -24.95 15.46 -3.77
CA LYS A 105 -26.25 15.36 -3.08
C LYS A 105 -26.30 16.04 -1.72
N LEU A 106 -25.15 16.26 -1.05
CA LEU A 106 -25.16 16.89 0.26
C LEU A 106 -25.09 18.43 0.14
N PRO A 107 -26.11 19.18 0.62
CA PRO A 107 -26.13 20.64 0.53
C PRO A 107 -25.00 21.33 1.32
N GLN A 108 -24.42 20.64 2.30
CA GLN A 108 -23.31 21.15 3.09
C GLN A 108 -21.98 21.10 2.33
N SER A 109 -21.84 20.22 1.33
CA SER A 109 -20.58 20.08 0.59
C SER A 109 -20.51 21.11 -0.53
N LYS A 110 -19.88 22.25 -0.23
CA LYS A 110 -19.80 23.42 -1.10
C LYS A 110 -18.39 24.02 -1.18
N GLY A 111 -17.38 23.32 -0.66
CA GLY A 111 -16.00 23.81 -0.64
C GLY A 111 -15.45 24.09 -2.04
N ASP A 112 -14.72 25.18 -2.24
CA ASP A 112 -14.07 25.49 -3.54
C ASP A 112 -13.16 24.36 -4.05
N TYR A 113 -12.55 23.63 -3.11
CA TYR A 113 -11.71 22.46 -3.36
C TYR A 113 -12.21 21.24 -2.60
N VAL A 114 -11.88 20.07 -3.13
CA VAL A 114 -12.17 18.77 -2.53
C VAL A 114 -10.89 17.99 -2.34
N LEU A 115 -10.54 17.69 -1.09
CA LEU A 115 -9.45 16.80 -0.74
C LEU A 115 -10.02 15.40 -0.53
N ILE A 116 -9.48 14.40 -1.21
CA ILE A 116 -9.91 13.01 -1.07
C ILE A 116 -8.81 12.23 -0.35
N LEU A 117 -9.19 11.58 0.75
CA LEU A 117 -8.35 10.73 1.57
C LEU A 117 -9.01 9.36 1.75
N ASP A 118 -8.23 8.31 1.54
CA ASP A 118 -8.54 7.01 2.13
C ASP A 118 -8.41 7.11 3.65
N CYS A 119 -9.20 6.34 4.39
CA CYS A 119 -9.23 6.43 5.85
C CYS A 119 -7.95 5.97 6.54
N ASP A 120 -7.05 5.31 5.84
CA ASP A 120 -5.72 4.92 6.30
C ASP A 120 -4.62 5.92 5.87
N MET A 121 -4.98 7.07 5.29
CA MET A 121 -4.05 8.07 4.76
C MET A 121 -4.12 9.39 5.52
N ILE A 122 -3.17 9.57 6.43
CA ILE A 122 -3.06 10.69 7.36
C ILE A 122 -2.32 11.86 6.69
N VAL A 123 -2.92 13.05 6.74
CA VAL A 123 -2.34 14.30 6.22
C VAL A 123 -1.46 15.00 7.25
N THR A 124 -0.44 15.73 6.80
CA THR A 124 0.31 16.64 7.66
C THR A 124 -0.47 17.92 7.95
N LYS A 125 -0.15 18.58 9.07
CA LYS A 125 -0.74 19.87 9.42
C LYS A 125 -0.59 20.94 8.33
N SER A 126 0.53 20.93 7.61
CA SER A 126 0.84 21.94 6.59
C SER A 126 0.31 21.60 5.19
N PHE A 127 -0.43 20.49 5.01
CA PHE A 127 -0.91 19.99 3.72
C PHE A 127 -1.57 21.09 2.86
N LEU A 128 -2.62 21.77 3.37
CA LEU A 128 -3.35 22.76 2.57
C LEU A 128 -2.53 24.03 2.30
N LEU A 129 -1.71 24.48 3.25
CA LEU A 129 -0.84 25.65 3.06
C LEU A 129 0.24 25.42 2.00
N LYS A 130 0.65 24.15 1.80
CA LYS A 130 1.64 23.76 0.78
C LYS A 130 1.03 23.42 -0.56
N THR A 131 -0.23 22.96 -0.62
CA THR A 131 -0.88 22.53 -1.86
C THR A 131 -1.70 23.63 -2.55
N ILE A 132 -2.55 24.36 -1.81
CA ILE A 132 -3.43 25.41 -2.36
C ILE A 132 -2.65 26.47 -3.18
N PRO A 133 -1.45 26.94 -2.78
CA PRO A 133 -0.66 27.88 -3.58
C PRO A 133 -0.39 27.50 -5.04
N HIS A 134 -0.43 26.20 -5.38
CA HIS A 134 -0.12 25.75 -6.74
C HIS A 134 -1.25 26.03 -7.73
N PHE A 135 -2.46 26.29 -7.24
CA PHE A 135 -3.63 26.68 -8.03
C PHE A 135 -3.67 28.17 -8.38
N PHE A 136 -2.69 28.96 -7.95
CA PHE A 136 -2.61 30.38 -8.24
C PHE A 136 -1.38 30.72 -9.09
N GLU A 137 -1.48 31.80 -9.84
CA GLU A 137 -0.40 32.38 -10.63
C GLU A 137 -0.39 33.90 -10.47
N LEU A 138 0.78 34.52 -10.62
CA LEU A 138 0.93 35.96 -10.55
C LEU A 138 0.61 36.55 -11.93
N LYS A 139 -0.47 37.32 -12.03
CA LYS A 139 -0.85 38.09 -13.24
C LYS A 139 -1.05 39.55 -12.87
N ASN A 140 -0.37 40.45 -13.57
CA ASN A 140 -0.47 41.90 -13.35
C ASN A 140 -0.26 42.31 -11.87
N GLY A 141 0.74 41.70 -11.20
CA GLY A 141 1.07 41.98 -9.81
C GLY A 141 0.09 41.42 -8.77
N LYS A 142 -0.95 40.69 -9.17
CA LYS A 142 -1.92 40.03 -8.27
C LYS A 142 -1.94 38.52 -8.49
N TYR A 143 -2.06 37.77 -7.40
CA TYR A 143 -2.27 36.33 -7.50
C TYR A 143 -3.72 36.04 -7.89
N VAL A 144 -3.91 35.35 -9.01
CA VAL A 144 -5.21 34.91 -9.51
C VAL A 144 -5.23 33.39 -9.64
N ARG A 145 -6.41 32.79 -9.55
CA ARG A 145 -6.58 31.35 -9.70
C ARG A 145 -6.26 30.95 -11.15
N LYS A 146 -5.49 29.88 -11.34
CA LYS A 146 -5.20 29.31 -12.67
C LYS A 146 -6.49 28.73 -13.24
N GLU A 147 -6.83 29.12 -14.46
CA GLU A 147 -8.11 28.78 -15.08
C GLU A 147 -8.25 27.30 -15.42
N LYS A 148 -7.17 26.63 -15.85
CA LYS A 148 -7.22 25.24 -16.32
C LYS A 148 -6.83 24.20 -15.28
N THR A 149 -6.28 24.61 -14.13
CA THR A 149 -5.75 23.67 -13.14
C THR A 149 -6.86 23.01 -12.34
N ALA A 150 -7.06 21.71 -12.57
CA ALA A 150 -8.14 20.93 -11.99
C ALA A 150 -7.72 20.09 -10.79
N MET A 151 -6.48 19.61 -10.74
CA MET A 151 -6.06 18.59 -9.79
C MET A 151 -4.61 18.79 -9.33
N LEU A 152 -4.33 18.47 -8.07
CA LEU A 152 -2.98 18.31 -7.54
C LEU A 152 -2.87 16.99 -6.76
N GLN A 153 -1.93 16.14 -7.15
CA GLN A 153 -1.64 14.85 -6.52
C GLN A 153 -0.37 14.92 -5.65
N ILE A 154 -0.41 14.26 -4.50
CA ILE A 154 0.72 14.09 -3.56
C ILE A 154 1.20 12.62 -3.57
N PRO A 155 2.50 12.34 -3.39
CA PRO A 155 3.00 10.97 -3.21
C PRO A 155 2.34 10.28 -2.02
N GLN A 156 2.01 8.99 -2.18
CA GLN A 156 1.61 8.14 -1.07
C GLN A 156 2.86 7.66 -0.34
N ARG A 157 2.97 7.96 0.96
CA ARG A 157 4.02 7.43 1.83
C ARG A 157 3.43 6.46 2.83
N PHE A 158 4.22 5.49 3.28
CA PHE A 158 3.77 4.46 4.20
C PHE A 158 4.71 4.36 5.39
N TYR A 159 4.15 4.23 6.60
CA TYR A 159 4.94 4.19 7.83
C TYR A 159 5.16 2.77 8.39
N ASN A 160 4.47 1.75 7.85
CA ASN A 160 4.60 0.35 8.28
C ASN A 160 5.55 -0.48 7.40
N LEU A 161 6.41 0.17 6.60
CA LEU A 161 7.32 -0.51 5.69
C LEU A 161 8.70 -0.78 6.31
N GLY A 162 9.20 -1.99 6.13
CA GLY A 162 10.58 -2.35 6.46
C GLY A 162 11.61 -1.65 5.57
N LYS A 163 12.88 -1.63 6.00
CA LYS A 163 13.98 -0.94 5.29
C LYS A 163 14.07 -1.31 3.80
N ASN A 164 13.78 -2.56 3.47
CA ASN A 164 14.01 -3.16 2.15
C ASN A 164 12.78 -3.18 1.22
N ASP A 165 11.58 -2.90 1.74
CA ASP A 165 10.31 -2.88 1.01
C ASP A 165 10.24 -3.93 -0.14
N PRO A 166 10.21 -5.23 0.20
CA PRO A 166 10.36 -6.31 -0.78
C PRO A 166 9.23 -6.34 -1.82
N TRP A 167 8.06 -5.82 -1.47
CA TRP A 167 6.87 -5.81 -2.33
C TRP A 167 6.67 -4.51 -3.09
N TRP A 168 7.60 -3.56 -2.98
CA TRP A 168 7.59 -2.30 -3.71
C TRP A 168 6.29 -1.49 -3.44
N HIS A 169 5.98 -1.27 -2.15
CA HIS A 169 4.88 -0.41 -1.75
C HIS A 169 5.21 1.07 -1.87
N THR A 170 6.44 1.46 -1.54
CA THR A 170 6.91 2.85 -1.67
C THR A 170 6.83 3.36 -3.11
N ALA A 171 7.09 2.46 -4.07
CA ALA A 171 7.14 2.76 -5.48
C ALA A 171 7.93 4.05 -5.79
N GLU A 172 9.09 4.21 -5.15
CA GLU A 172 9.83 5.49 -5.16
C GLU A 172 10.19 5.97 -6.57
N ASP A 173 10.59 5.05 -7.45
CA ASP A 173 10.88 5.34 -8.85
C ASP A 173 9.66 5.89 -9.60
N PHE A 174 8.46 5.42 -9.25
CA PHE A 174 7.19 5.88 -9.83
C PHE A 174 6.71 7.19 -9.18
N ASN A 175 6.66 7.25 -7.85
CA ASN A 175 6.21 8.41 -7.09
C ASN A 175 7.19 9.59 -7.15
N ALA A 176 8.47 9.39 -7.44
CA ALA A 176 9.42 10.48 -7.67
C ALA A 176 9.50 10.80 -9.16
N ALA A 177 10.55 10.34 -9.84
CA ALA A 177 10.84 10.73 -11.21
C ALA A 177 9.70 10.40 -12.21
N GLY A 178 8.96 9.30 -12.01
CA GLY A 178 7.83 8.95 -12.86
C GLY A 178 6.72 10.01 -12.87
N PHE A 179 6.24 10.40 -11.68
CA PHE A 179 5.17 11.40 -11.55
C PHE A 179 5.66 12.83 -11.73
N GLU A 180 6.89 13.16 -11.35
CA GLU A 180 7.50 14.46 -11.71
C GLU A 180 7.65 14.60 -13.23
N GLY A 181 8.04 13.53 -13.93
CA GLY A 181 8.08 13.50 -15.39
C GLY A 181 6.69 13.63 -16.03
N SER A 182 5.70 12.98 -15.44
CA SER A 182 4.29 13.09 -15.87
C SER A 182 3.74 14.51 -15.69
N ASP A 183 4.10 15.17 -14.61
CA ASP A 183 3.77 16.57 -14.33
C ASP A 183 4.41 17.54 -15.32
N GLY A 184 5.68 17.29 -15.68
CA GLY A 184 6.41 18.08 -16.67
C GLY A 184 5.74 18.13 -18.06
N VAL A 185 4.91 17.13 -18.38
CA VAL A 185 4.13 17.08 -19.62
C VAL A 185 2.63 17.33 -19.41
N GLY A 186 2.22 17.74 -18.21
CA GLY A 186 0.83 18.07 -17.87
C GLY A 186 -0.12 16.87 -17.83
N GLY A 187 0.42 15.67 -17.59
CA GLY A 187 -0.27 14.39 -17.68
C GLY A 187 -0.33 13.60 -16.38
N THR A 188 -0.27 14.25 -15.22
CA THR A 188 -0.25 13.58 -13.91
C THR A 188 -1.53 12.77 -13.67
N PRO A 189 -1.44 11.46 -13.44
CA PRO A 189 -2.60 10.64 -13.08
C PRO A 189 -2.99 10.81 -11.61
N CYS A 190 -4.26 10.58 -11.31
CA CYS A 190 -4.77 10.47 -9.94
C CYS A 190 -4.56 9.05 -9.41
N VAL A 191 -4.12 8.93 -8.16
CA VAL A 191 -3.92 7.64 -7.47
C VAL A 191 -4.87 7.44 -6.26
N GLY A 192 -5.97 8.19 -6.23
CA GLY A 192 -7.12 7.90 -5.39
C GLY A 192 -7.12 8.47 -3.97
N THR A 193 -5.98 8.93 -3.46
CA THR A 193 -5.84 9.54 -2.13
C THR A 193 -4.77 10.63 -2.14
N GLY A 194 -4.80 11.53 -1.16
CA GLY A 194 -3.87 12.66 -1.09
C GLY A 194 -4.00 13.60 -2.28
N VAL A 195 -5.20 13.68 -2.86
CA VAL A 195 -5.48 14.40 -4.10
C VAL A 195 -6.46 15.54 -3.85
N LEU A 196 -6.11 16.72 -4.35
CA LEU A 196 -6.93 17.92 -4.26
C LEU A 196 -7.53 18.24 -5.62
N PHE A 197 -8.86 18.29 -5.71
CA PHE A 197 -9.60 18.69 -6.89
C PHE A 197 -10.15 20.11 -6.74
N ARG A 198 -10.11 20.89 -7.81
CA ARG A 198 -10.92 22.11 -7.93
C ARG A 198 -12.36 21.68 -8.22
N ARG A 199 -13.30 22.07 -7.35
CA ARG A 199 -14.69 21.61 -7.40
C ARG A 199 -15.34 21.81 -8.76
N GLU A 200 -15.19 23.00 -9.34
CA GLU A 200 -15.79 23.35 -10.63
C GLU A 200 -15.35 22.40 -11.77
N CYS A 201 -14.08 22.02 -11.81
CA CYS A 201 -13.56 21.07 -12.81
C CYS A 201 -14.09 19.66 -12.59
N LEU A 202 -14.16 19.22 -11.35
CA LEU A 202 -14.71 17.90 -11.05
C LEU A 202 -16.22 17.86 -11.31
N LEU A 203 -16.91 18.96 -11.05
CA LEU A 203 -18.34 19.11 -11.31
C LEU A 203 -18.66 19.14 -12.80
N SER A 204 -17.82 19.73 -13.64
CA SER A 204 -18.02 19.69 -15.10
C SER A 204 -17.93 18.28 -15.68
N LEU A 205 -17.27 17.35 -14.98
CA LEU A 205 -17.29 15.91 -15.30
C LEU A 205 -18.47 15.14 -14.68
N GLY A 206 -19.28 15.79 -13.85
CA GLY A 206 -20.33 15.13 -13.05
C GLY A 206 -19.81 14.41 -11.80
N GLY A 207 -18.57 14.65 -11.37
CA GLY A 207 -17.91 13.97 -10.26
C GLY A 207 -16.77 13.04 -10.71
N GLN A 208 -16.37 12.13 -9.82
CA GLN A 208 -15.46 11.04 -10.17
C GLN A 208 -16.12 10.06 -11.14
N SER A 209 -15.32 9.38 -11.95
CA SER A 209 -15.81 8.41 -12.93
C SER A 209 -16.44 7.17 -12.27
N TYR A 210 -17.58 6.69 -12.80
CA TYR A 210 -18.25 5.48 -12.30
C TYR A 210 -17.83 4.17 -12.99
N TRP A 211 -17.08 4.28 -14.09
CA TRP A 211 -17.03 3.23 -15.10
C TRP A 211 -15.89 2.22 -14.93
N SER A 212 -14.73 2.67 -14.45
CA SER A 212 -13.57 1.80 -14.23
C SER A 212 -13.50 1.38 -12.77
N VAL A 213 -12.99 0.18 -12.49
CA VAL A 213 -12.60 -0.21 -11.12
C VAL A 213 -11.42 0.61 -10.58
N THR A 214 -10.77 1.38 -11.45
CA THR A 214 -9.80 2.44 -11.14
C THR A 214 -10.41 3.80 -11.50
N GLU A 215 -11.41 4.21 -10.72
CA GLU A 215 -12.17 5.45 -10.93
C GLU A 215 -11.28 6.70 -10.92
N ASP A 216 -10.23 6.66 -10.11
CA ASP A 216 -9.30 7.74 -9.83
C ASP A 216 -8.48 8.07 -11.08
N PHE A 217 -7.74 7.09 -11.58
CA PHE A 217 -6.96 7.17 -12.80
C PHE A 217 -7.86 7.61 -13.96
N LYS A 218 -9.07 7.03 -14.04
CA LYS A 218 -10.05 7.40 -15.06
C LYS A 218 -10.54 8.85 -14.95
N THR A 219 -10.70 9.37 -13.74
CA THR A 219 -11.11 10.76 -13.50
C THR A 219 -10.04 11.72 -14.00
N SER A 220 -8.76 11.49 -13.67
CA SER A 220 -7.65 12.32 -14.19
C SER A 220 -7.53 12.27 -15.71
N PHE A 221 -7.71 11.09 -16.30
CA PHE A 221 -7.73 10.91 -17.75
C PHE A 221 -8.84 11.75 -18.42
N ASN A 222 -10.04 11.76 -17.85
CA ASN A 222 -11.14 12.57 -18.36
C ASN A 222 -10.90 14.08 -18.15
N LEU A 223 -10.32 14.50 -17.02
CA LEU A 223 -9.97 15.91 -16.79
C LEU A 223 -9.04 16.45 -17.87
N ILE A 224 -7.99 15.70 -18.21
CA ILE A 224 -7.04 16.11 -19.24
C ILE A 224 -7.71 16.10 -20.62
N GLY A 225 -8.57 15.10 -20.90
CA GLY A 225 -9.37 15.04 -22.14
C GLY A 225 -10.29 16.25 -22.34
N GLU A 226 -10.82 16.83 -21.25
CA GLU A 226 -11.60 18.08 -21.30
C GLU A 226 -10.73 19.35 -21.35
N GLY A 227 -9.41 19.20 -21.46
CA GLY A 227 -8.46 20.32 -21.58
C GLY A 227 -8.04 20.96 -20.27
N PHE A 228 -8.33 20.34 -19.12
CA PHE A 228 -7.79 20.76 -17.83
C PHE A 228 -6.35 20.26 -17.62
N SER A 229 -5.61 20.94 -16.74
CA SER A 229 -4.28 20.51 -16.30
C SER A 229 -4.33 19.83 -14.94
N THR A 230 -3.56 18.76 -14.80
CA THR A 230 -3.30 18.06 -13.55
C THR A 230 -1.87 18.32 -13.11
N MET A 231 -1.65 18.38 -11.79
CA MET A 231 -0.34 18.69 -11.21
C MET A 231 0.11 17.60 -10.25
N TYR A 232 1.43 17.46 -10.11
CA TYR A 232 2.06 16.66 -9.08
C TYR A 232 2.93 17.54 -8.17
N LEU A 233 2.91 17.26 -6.86
CA LEU A 233 3.83 17.90 -5.92
C LEU A 233 4.55 16.84 -5.11
N PHE A 234 5.83 16.62 -5.42
CA PHE A 234 6.69 15.67 -4.73
C PHE A 234 7.09 16.18 -3.33
N ARG A 235 6.18 16.03 -2.37
CA ARG A 235 6.36 16.37 -0.95
C ARG A 235 5.71 15.32 -0.08
N ASN A 236 6.37 14.95 1.02
CA ASN A 236 5.84 13.98 1.98
C ASN A 236 4.77 14.65 2.87
N LEU A 237 3.53 14.72 2.37
CA LEU A 237 2.41 15.37 3.06
C LEU A 237 1.29 14.40 3.45
N VAL A 238 1.34 13.15 2.99
CA VAL A 238 0.34 12.10 3.26
C VAL A 238 1.07 10.80 3.60
N PHE A 239 0.66 10.17 4.70
CA PHE A 239 1.27 8.95 5.23
C PHE A 239 0.19 7.94 5.59
N GLY A 240 0.30 6.70 5.12
CA GLY A 240 -0.67 5.67 5.42
C GLY A 240 -0.10 4.29 5.70
N ILE A 241 -0.97 3.31 5.60
CA ILE A 241 -0.68 1.90 5.88
C ILE A 241 -0.62 1.14 4.55
N ALA A 242 0.52 0.48 4.29
CA ALA A 242 0.63 -0.45 3.19
C ALA A 242 0.05 -1.80 3.58
N VAL A 243 -0.48 -2.53 2.61
CA VAL A 243 -0.90 -3.93 2.82
C VAL A 243 0.30 -4.76 3.24
N ASP A 244 0.15 -5.55 4.31
CA ASP A 244 1.23 -6.32 4.92
C ASP A 244 1.13 -7.84 4.65
N ASP A 245 0.24 -8.26 3.75
CA ASP A 245 0.05 -9.64 3.35
C ASP A 245 0.01 -9.84 1.82
N VAL A 246 0.52 -10.99 1.35
CA VAL A 246 0.63 -11.32 -0.09
C VAL A 246 -0.75 -11.40 -0.77
N VAL A 247 -1.76 -11.91 -0.07
CA VAL A 247 -3.12 -12.06 -0.61
C VAL A 247 -3.75 -10.70 -0.85
N GLY A 248 -3.61 -9.78 0.11
CA GLY A 248 -4.04 -8.39 -0.02
C GLY A 248 -3.35 -7.67 -1.18
N ILE A 249 -2.04 -7.89 -1.37
CA ILE A 249 -1.31 -7.34 -2.52
C ILE A 249 -1.89 -7.86 -3.83
N TYR A 250 -2.14 -9.16 -3.97
CA TYR A 250 -2.75 -9.70 -5.18
C TYR A 250 -4.11 -9.09 -5.45
N LYS A 251 -4.98 -8.96 -4.44
CA LYS A 251 -6.29 -8.29 -4.60
C LYS A 251 -6.13 -6.84 -5.05
N GLN A 252 -5.19 -6.11 -4.48
CA GLN A 252 -4.92 -4.71 -4.84
C GLN A 252 -4.42 -4.59 -6.29
N ARG A 253 -3.38 -5.35 -6.64
CA ARG A 253 -2.73 -5.29 -7.97
C ARG A 253 -3.61 -5.87 -9.07
N LEU A 254 -4.42 -6.87 -8.76
CA LEU A 254 -5.44 -7.39 -9.67
C LEU A 254 -6.43 -6.28 -10.04
N ARG A 255 -6.98 -5.56 -9.05
CA ARG A 255 -7.89 -4.43 -9.28
C ARG A 255 -7.28 -3.36 -10.18
N TRP A 256 -6.03 -2.97 -9.91
CA TRP A 256 -5.33 -1.97 -10.72
C TRP A 256 -5.14 -2.45 -12.17
N SER A 257 -4.71 -3.69 -12.36
CA SER A 257 -4.53 -4.27 -13.70
C SER A 257 -5.85 -4.39 -14.46
N THR A 258 -6.93 -4.84 -13.81
CA THR A 258 -8.26 -4.91 -14.41
C THR A 258 -8.74 -3.52 -14.84
N GLY A 259 -8.57 -2.49 -13.99
CA GLY A 259 -8.97 -1.13 -14.32
C GLY A 259 -8.16 -0.52 -15.47
N GLY A 260 -6.83 -0.72 -15.48
CA GLY A 260 -5.97 -0.29 -16.59
C GLY A 260 -6.40 -0.93 -17.92
N LEU A 261 -6.65 -2.24 -17.91
CA LEU A 261 -7.09 -2.97 -19.11
C LEU A 261 -8.52 -2.59 -19.53
N GLN A 262 -9.42 -2.28 -18.60
CA GLN A 262 -10.75 -1.71 -18.91
C GLN A 262 -10.62 -0.40 -19.68
N ILE A 263 -9.73 0.48 -19.25
CA ILE A 263 -9.50 1.76 -19.92
C ILE A 263 -8.92 1.52 -21.32
N LEU A 264 -7.90 0.65 -21.45
CA LEU A 264 -7.31 0.29 -22.74
C LEU A 264 -8.35 -0.28 -23.72
N GLN A 265 -9.29 -1.08 -23.23
CA GLN A 265 -10.29 -1.76 -24.06
C GLN A 265 -11.48 -0.87 -24.43
N TYR A 266 -11.97 -0.04 -23.50
CA TYR A 266 -13.25 0.67 -23.66
C TYR A 266 -13.11 2.19 -23.88
N ASP A 267 -12.03 2.82 -23.44
CA ASP A 267 -11.77 4.25 -23.68
C ASP A 267 -10.26 4.48 -23.81
N ASN A 268 -9.71 3.86 -24.87
CA ASN A 268 -8.29 3.72 -25.12
C ASN A 268 -7.60 5.10 -25.21
N PRO A 269 -6.49 5.32 -24.47
CA PRO A 269 -5.77 6.59 -24.51
C PRO A 269 -5.34 7.04 -25.91
N LEU A 270 -4.98 6.10 -26.80
CA LEU A 270 -4.54 6.41 -28.17
C LEU A 270 -5.62 7.09 -29.03
N PHE A 271 -6.89 6.88 -28.70
CA PHE A 271 -8.04 7.39 -29.46
C PHE A 271 -8.84 8.41 -28.66
N LYS A 272 -8.36 8.84 -27.50
CA LYS A 272 -9.06 9.80 -26.65
C LYS A 272 -8.95 11.20 -27.24
N VAL A 273 -10.11 11.78 -27.56
CA VAL A 273 -10.21 13.18 -27.98
C VAL A 273 -9.76 14.09 -26.83
N GLY A 274 -8.97 15.12 -27.15
CA GLY A 274 -8.52 16.16 -26.22
C GLY A 274 -7.29 15.81 -25.38
N LEU A 275 -6.81 14.55 -25.42
CA LEU A 275 -5.61 14.15 -24.69
C LEU A 275 -4.34 14.53 -25.48
N PRO A 276 -3.42 15.34 -24.92
CA PRO A 276 -2.15 15.68 -25.60
C PRO A 276 -1.27 14.45 -25.80
N TRP A 277 -0.48 14.39 -26.88
CA TRP A 277 0.31 13.19 -27.19
C TRP A 277 1.24 12.70 -26.08
N ALA A 278 1.85 13.61 -25.32
CA ALA A 278 2.69 13.25 -24.19
C ALA A 278 1.88 12.55 -23.09
N ALA A 279 0.72 13.09 -22.71
CA ALA A 279 -0.20 12.45 -21.79
C ALA A 279 -0.75 11.14 -22.36
N THR A 280 -1.12 11.10 -23.64
CA THR A 280 -1.58 9.89 -24.33
C THR A 280 -0.58 8.75 -24.20
N SER A 281 0.70 9.01 -24.48
CA SER A 281 1.77 8.02 -24.33
C SER A 281 1.90 7.52 -22.90
N LEU A 282 1.84 8.40 -21.90
CA LEU A 282 1.95 8.01 -20.49
C LEU A 282 0.76 7.18 -20.00
N PHE A 283 -0.47 7.62 -20.30
CA PHE A 283 -1.68 6.89 -19.95
C PHE A 283 -1.76 5.55 -20.69
N PHE A 284 -1.35 5.51 -21.97
CA PHE A 284 -1.24 4.27 -22.74
C PHE A 284 -0.22 3.33 -22.11
N CYS A 285 1.02 3.77 -21.85
CA CYS A 285 2.04 2.93 -21.22
C CYS A 285 1.60 2.39 -19.85
N ASN A 286 0.98 3.23 -19.02
CA ASN A 286 0.46 2.81 -17.71
C ASN A 286 -0.66 1.75 -17.81
N ALA A 287 -1.48 1.78 -18.86
CA ALA A 287 -2.50 0.76 -19.08
C ALA A 287 -1.94 -0.49 -19.80
N TRP A 288 -1.05 -0.28 -20.77
CA TRP A 288 -0.46 -1.31 -21.61
C TRP A 288 0.54 -2.21 -20.87
N GLN A 289 1.19 -1.71 -19.83
CA GLN A 289 2.15 -2.51 -19.04
C GLN A 289 1.56 -3.83 -18.54
N TYR A 290 0.25 -3.90 -18.28
CA TYR A 290 -0.40 -5.13 -17.83
C TYR A 290 -0.48 -6.21 -18.93
N VAL A 291 -0.45 -5.82 -20.21
CA VAL A 291 -0.37 -6.75 -21.36
C VAL A 291 1.02 -7.39 -21.46
N LEU A 292 2.06 -6.72 -20.95
CA LEU A 292 3.43 -7.24 -20.94
C LEU A 292 3.58 -8.50 -20.06
N CYS A 293 2.55 -8.90 -19.31
CA CYS A 293 2.55 -10.20 -18.64
C CYS A 293 2.82 -11.39 -19.58
N ILE A 294 2.39 -11.31 -20.85
CA ILE A 294 2.61 -12.36 -21.85
C ILE A 294 4.11 -12.58 -22.12
N PRO A 295 4.90 -11.58 -22.55
CA PRO A 295 6.33 -11.77 -22.75
C PRO A 295 7.07 -12.12 -21.45
N TYR A 296 6.64 -11.64 -20.28
CA TYR A 296 7.28 -12.05 -19.02
C TYR A 296 7.05 -13.53 -18.70
N LEU A 297 5.83 -14.04 -18.88
CA LEU A 297 5.55 -15.47 -18.74
C LEU A 297 6.32 -16.29 -19.78
N ALA A 298 6.42 -15.81 -21.02
CA ALA A 298 7.20 -16.48 -22.06
C ALA A 298 8.69 -16.57 -21.70
N VAL A 299 9.29 -15.49 -21.18
CA VAL A 299 10.68 -15.48 -20.72
C VAL A 299 10.90 -16.39 -19.50
N THR A 300 9.90 -16.53 -18.62
CA THR A 300 9.93 -17.51 -17.52
C THR A 300 9.91 -18.96 -18.02
N ILE A 301 9.14 -19.24 -19.08
CA ILE A 301 8.96 -20.60 -19.61
C ILE A 301 10.08 -21.01 -20.57
N ALA A 302 10.62 -20.08 -21.37
CA ALA A 302 11.59 -20.35 -22.44
C ALA A 302 12.81 -21.19 -22.00
N PRO A 303 13.52 -20.88 -20.90
CA PRO A 303 14.67 -21.70 -20.50
C PRO A 303 14.25 -23.08 -19.94
N LEU A 304 13.03 -23.21 -19.41
CA LEU A 304 12.50 -24.51 -18.97
C LEU A 304 12.23 -25.45 -20.15
N VAL A 305 11.80 -24.92 -21.30
CA VAL A 305 11.63 -25.70 -22.54
C VAL A 305 12.95 -26.34 -22.95
N TYR A 306 14.06 -25.60 -22.88
CA TYR A 306 15.38 -26.16 -23.15
C TYR A 306 15.78 -27.25 -22.15
N PHE A 307 15.66 -26.98 -20.85
CA PHE A 307 16.05 -27.96 -19.83
C PHE A 307 15.17 -29.22 -19.81
N ILE A 308 13.90 -29.13 -20.19
CA ILE A 308 12.95 -30.25 -20.18
C ILE A 308 12.94 -31.00 -21.51
N LEU A 309 12.92 -30.28 -22.64
CA LEU A 309 12.74 -30.84 -24.00
C LEU A 309 14.00 -30.79 -24.86
N GLY A 310 15.03 -30.05 -24.47
CA GLY A 310 16.32 -29.98 -25.20
C GLY A 310 16.27 -29.12 -26.44
N VAL A 311 15.09 -28.55 -26.71
CA VAL A 311 14.87 -27.63 -27.81
C VAL A 311 15.40 -26.27 -27.38
N SER A 312 16.50 -25.84 -27.98
CA SER A 312 17.03 -24.50 -27.75
C SER A 312 16.10 -23.46 -28.38
N PRO A 313 15.70 -22.42 -27.65
CA PRO A 313 14.93 -21.32 -28.23
C PRO A 313 15.77 -20.43 -29.16
N VAL A 314 17.11 -20.59 -29.19
CA VAL A 314 18.03 -19.73 -29.93
C VAL A 314 19.05 -20.57 -30.71
N TYR A 315 19.04 -20.41 -32.04
CA TYR A 315 20.00 -21.03 -32.96
C TYR A 315 20.89 -19.96 -33.56
N THR A 316 21.96 -19.57 -32.86
CA THR A 316 22.88 -18.51 -33.29
C THR A 316 24.32 -18.84 -32.91
N LEU A 317 25.28 -18.12 -33.50
CA LEU A 317 26.69 -18.25 -33.14
C LEU A 317 26.95 -17.67 -31.74
N LEU A 318 27.91 -18.27 -31.02
CA LEU A 318 28.30 -17.85 -29.67
C LEU A 318 28.60 -16.36 -29.58
N LEU A 319 29.34 -15.84 -30.54
CA LEU A 319 29.75 -14.43 -30.57
C LEU A 319 28.55 -13.50 -30.72
N GLU A 320 27.63 -13.81 -31.64
CA GLU A 320 26.43 -13.00 -31.90
C GLU A 320 25.51 -12.93 -30.68
N THR A 321 25.23 -14.08 -30.04
CA THR A 321 24.42 -14.12 -28.82
C THR A 321 25.08 -13.35 -27.69
N SER A 322 26.40 -13.51 -27.53
CA SER A 322 27.15 -12.87 -26.45
C SER A 322 27.15 -11.35 -26.60
N ILE A 323 27.33 -10.84 -27.83
CA ILE A 323 27.25 -9.42 -28.13
C ILE A 323 25.83 -8.89 -27.88
N PHE A 324 24.80 -9.59 -28.36
CA PHE A 324 23.42 -9.15 -28.19
C PHE A 324 22.97 -9.15 -26.73
N VAL A 325 23.10 -10.28 -26.04
CA VAL A 325 22.66 -10.44 -24.64
C VAL A 325 23.54 -9.60 -23.71
N GLY A 326 24.86 -9.64 -23.89
CA GLY A 326 25.80 -8.84 -23.11
C GLY A 326 25.57 -7.34 -23.31
N GLY A 327 25.38 -6.90 -24.55
CA GLY A 327 25.05 -5.52 -24.89
C GLY A 327 23.71 -5.07 -24.32
N PHE A 328 22.67 -5.90 -24.45
CA PHE A 328 21.35 -5.62 -23.87
C PHE A 328 21.42 -5.50 -22.35
N ILE A 329 22.11 -6.42 -21.65
CA ILE A 329 22.30 -6.35 -20.20
C ILE A 329 23.09 -5.10 -19.84
N LEU A 330 24.20 -4.81 -20.53
CA LEU A 330 25.02 -3.64 -20.23
C LEU A 330 24.22 -2.34 -20.40
N VAL A 331 23.54 -2.17 -21.53
CA VAL A 331 22.73 -0.98 -21.81
C VAL A 331 21.60 -0.85 -20.78
N THR A 332 20.88 -1.93 -20.48
CA THR A 332 19.80 -1.88 -19.48
C THR A 332 20.32 -1.58 -18.07
N ARG A 333 21.48 -2.14 -17.67
CA ARG A 333 22.13 -1.82 -16.38
C ARG A 333 22.63 -0.38 -16.34
N CYS A 334 23.20 0.14 -17.43
CA CYS A 334 23.63 1.54 -17.53
C CYS A 334 22.44 2.50 -17.44
N LEU A 335 21.33 2.20 -18.13
CA LEU A 335 20.11 3.00 -18.06
C LEU A 335 19.50 2.97 -16.66
N GLN A 336 19.43 1.80 -16.02
CA GLN A 336 18.95 1.68 -14.64
C GLN A 336 19.84 2.44 -13.66
N TRP A 337 21.17 2.31 -13.79
CA TRP A 337 22.13 3.07 -12.99
C TRP A 337 21.94 4.58 -13.16
N TRP A 338 21.77 5.04 -14.40
CA TRP A 338 21.52 6.44 -14.71
C TRP A 338 20.19 6.93 -14.11
N GLN A 339 19.11 6.14 -14.21
CA GLN A 339 17.80 6.44 -13.63
C GLN A 339 17.87 6.56 -12.10
N VAL A 340 18.51 5.61 -11.41
CA VAL A 340 18.67 5.65 -9.94
C VAL A 340 19.37 6.92 -9.50
N ARG A 341 20.37 7.41 -10.26
CA ARG A 341 21.08 8.66 -9.96
C ARG A 341 20.24 9.92 -10.16
N LEU A 342 19.23 9.86 -11.03
CA LEU A 342 18.31 10.98 -11.25
C LEU A 342 17.17 11.00 -10.22
N ILE A 343 16.81 9.85 -9.66
CA ILE A 343 15.73 9.76 -8.67
C ILE A 343 16.22 10.25 -7.31
N ARG A 344 15.73 11.41 -6.86
CA ARG A 344 16.05 11.97 -5.55
C ARG A 344 15.53 11.05 -4.44
N GLY A 345 16.40 10.69 -3.49
CA GLY A 345 16.02 9.87 -2.33
C GLY A 345 15.75 8.40 -2.66
N SER A 346 16.00 7.95 -3.90
CA SER A 346 15.93 6.54 -4.27
C SER A 346 16.94 5.73 -3.45
N LYS A 347 16.46 4.67 -2.81
CA LYS A 347 17.31 3.57 -2.36
C LYS A 347 17.74 2.78 -3.61
N ASP A 348 18.99 2.34 -3.66
CA ASP A 348 19.55 1.57 -4.79
C ASP A 348 18.68 0.38 -5.22
N MET A 349 17.90 -0.19 -4.30
CA MET A 349 17.04 -1.35 -4.54
C MET A 349 15.65 -1.02 -5.12
N ALA A 350 15.16 0.22 -5.05
CA ALA A 350 13.76 0.52 -5.40
C ALA A 350 13.42 0.15 -6.86
N LEU A 351 14.27 0.56 -7.80
CA LEU A 351 14.10 0.26 -9.22
C LEU A 351 14.20 -1.25 -9.50
N TRP A 352 15.10 -1.95 -8.79
CA TRP A 352 15.21 -3.40 -8.89
C TRP A 352 13.93 -4.09 -8.37
N ARG A 353 13.40 -3.66 -7.22
CA ARG A 353 12.13 -4.17 -6.68
C ARG A 353 10.96 -3.95 -7.63
N GLY A 354 10.87 -2.80 -8.30
CA GLY A 354 9.86 -2.53 -9.32
C GLY A 354 9.96 -3.49 -10.51
N CYS A 355 11.19 -3.75 -10.99
CA CYS A 355 11.43 -4.72 -12.05
C CYS A 355 11.04 -6.15 -11.65
N GLN A 356 11.38 -6.56 -10.43
CA GLN A 356 10.98 -7.85 -9.88
C GLN A 356 9.45 -7.96 -9.81
N GLN A 357 8.78 -6.90 -9.35
CA GLN A 357 7.32 -6.84 -9.17
C GLN A 357 6.55 -7.25 -10.41
N ILE A 358 6.95 -6.73 -11.57
CA ILE A 358 6.27 -7.01 -12.83
C ILE A 358 6.34 -8.51 -13.19
N VAL A 359 7.46 -9.18 -12.90
CA VAL A 359 7.66 -10.60 -13.24
C VAL A 359 6.88 -11.51 -12.29
N TRP A 360 6.96 -11.30 -10.97
CA TRP A 360 6.25 -12.20 -10.04
C TRP A 360 4.73 -11.96 -10.01
N LEU A 361 4.25 -10.77 -10.40
CA LEU A 361 2.83 -10.49 -10.61
C LEU A 361 2.32 -10.84 -12.01
N ALA A 362 3.17 -11.32 -12.93
CA ALA A 362 2.76 -11.65 -14.29
C ALA A 362 1.54 -12.60 -14.36
N PRO A 363 1.39 -13.64 -13.52
CA PRO A 363 0.18 -14.47 -13.52
C PRO A 363 -1.08 -13.72 -13.11
N ILE A 364 -0.97 -12.75 -12.20
CA ILE A 364 -2.11 -11.93 -11.76
C ILE A 364 -2.55 -10.99 -12.88
N PHE A 365 -1.59 -10.38 -13.58
CA PHE A 365 -1.88 -9.56 -14.76
C PHE A 365 -2.41 -10.38 -15.95
N PHE A 366 -1.92 -11.61 -16.11
CA PHE A 366 -2.48 -12.54 -17.09
C PHE A 366 -3.92 -12.95 -16.73
N HIS A 367 -4.21 -13.14 -15.44
CA HIS A 367 -5.57 -13.40 -14.97
C HIS A 367 -6.52 -12.24 -15.30
N SER A 368 -6.15 -10.99 -15.03
CA SER A 368 -6.98 -9.83 -15.40
C SER A 368 -7.12 -9.69 -16.92
N LEU A 369 -6.06 -9.97 -17.70
CA LEU A 369 -6.13 -9.97 -19.16
C LEU A 369 -7.13 -11.02 -19.68
N CYS A 370 -7.08 -12.25 -19.17
CA CYS A 370 -8.03 -13.30 -19.48
C CYS A 370 -9.46 -12.91 -19.10
N GLN A 371 -9.65 -12.30 -17.92
CA GLN A 371 -10.96 -11.76 -17.53
C GLN A 371 -11.44 -10.75 -18.59
N MET A 372 -10.62 -9.80 -19.00
CA MET A 372 -11.02 -8.76 -19.96
C MET A 372 -11.38 -9.31 -21.35
N VAL A 373 -10.64 -10.31 -21.84
CA VAL A 373 -10.96 -11.00 -23.11
C VAL A 373 -12.26 -11.81 -22.97
N TRP A 374 -12.43 -12.55 -21.87
CA TRP A 374 -13.61 -13.39 -21.62
C TRP A 374 -14.89 -12.58 -21.34
N LEU A 375 -14.77 -11.41 -20.70
CA LEU A 375 -15.86 -10.45 -20.50
C LEU A 375 -16.42 -9.94 -21.84
N LYS A 376 -15.61 -9.94 -22.91
CA LYS A 376 -16.02 -9.54 -24.26
C LYS A 376 -16.86 -10.62 -24.96
N THR A 377 -16.64 -11.89 -24.65
CA THR A 377 -17.29 -13.06 -25.28
C THR A 377 -18.48 -13.62 -24.49
N GLY A 378 -18.69 -13.27 -23.22
CA GLY A 378 -19.73 -13.90 -22.39
C GLY A 378 -20.52 -12.96 -21.46
N LYS A 379 -21.48 -12.18 -21.98
CA LYS A 379 -22.38 -11.32 -21.17
C LYS A 379 -23.19 -12.07 -20.08
N ARG A 380 -23.49 -13.36 -20.25
CA ARG A 380 -24.33 -14.15 -19.31
C ARG A 380 -23.57 -14.79 -18.15
N VAL A 381 -22.25 -14.95 -18.26
CA VAL A 381 -21.42 -15.57 -17.20
C VAL A 381 -21.04 -14.54 -16.11
N ILE A 382 -21.15 -13.25 -16.43
CA ILE A 382 -20.78 -12.13 -15.55
C ILE A 382 -21.75 -11.97 -14.36
N GLU A 383 -23.06 -12.13 -14.57
CA GLU A 383 -24.02 -12.14 -13.44
C GLU A 383 -23.78 -13.32 -12.49
N PHE A 384 -23.25 -14.43 -13.01
CA PHE A 384 -22.90 -15.61 -12.23
C PHE A 384 -21.55 -15.47 -11.52
N ILE A 385 -20.53 -14.90 -12.19
CA ILE A 385 -19.21 -14.67 -11.60
C ILE A 385 -19.25 -13.49 -10.64
N GLN A 386 -19.89 -12.35 -10.91
CA GLN A 386 -20.01 -11.26 -9.92
C GLN A 386 -20.76 -11.68 -8.65
N ARG A 387 -21.70 -12.64 -8.75
CA ARG A 387 -22.33 -13.31 -7.60
C ARG A 387 -21.43 -14.33 -6.89
N LYS A 388 -20.35 -14.82 -7.53
CA LYS A 388 -19.41 -15.79 -6.96
C LYS A 388 -18.03 -15.21 -6.59
N THR A 389 -17.59 -14.10 -7.19
CA THR A 389 -16.39 -13.35 -6.77
C THR A 389 -16.64 -12.53 -5.52
N SER A 390 -17.91 -12.31 -5.14
CA SER A 390 -18.29 -11.96 -3.76
C SER A 390 -18.07 -13.10 -2.75
N HIS A 391 -17.74 -14.32 -3.21
CA HIS A 391 -17.51 -15.51 -2.40
C HIS A 391 -16.14 -16.17 -2.62
N VAL A 392 -15.16 -15.48 -3.22
CA VAL A 392 -13.77 -15.90 -2.99
C VAL A 392 -13.35 -15.31 -1.66
N GLU A 393 -13.75 -16.00 -0.59
CA GLU A 393 -13.18 -15.79 0.75
C GLU A 393 -11.71 -16.22 0.71
N PHE A 394 -10.86 -15.30 0.27
CA PHE A 394 -9.48 -15.35 0.70
C PHE A 394 -9.44 -14.78 2.11
N VAL A 395 -9.24 -15.66 3.08
CA VAL A 395 -9.04 -15.33 4.49
C VAL A 395 -7.90 -14.32 4.58
N THR A 396 -8.23 -13.11 5.02
CA THR A 396 -7.25 -12.08 5.40
C THR A 396 -6.46 -12.60 6.60
N SER A 397 -5.13 -12.73 6.50
CA SER A 397 -4.35 -13.12 7.67
C SER A 397 -4.40 -12.03 8.73
N ARG A 398 -4.49 -12.48 9.98
CA ARG A 398 -4.85 -11.74 11.19
C ARG A 398 -3.73 -10.81 11.69
N LYS A 399 -4.13 -9.76 12.41
CA LYS A 399 -3.32 -8.87 13.27
C LYS A 399 -2.50 -9.58 14.37
N ASP A 400 -2.61 -10.91 14.53
CA ASP A 400 -2.22 -11.62 15.76
C ASP A 400 -0.96 -12.51 15.63
N GLY A 401 -0.05 -12.24 14.69
CA GLY A 401 1.21 -13.01 14.58
C GLY A 401 1.03 -14.52 14.33
N ALA A 402 -0.17 -14.96 13.97
CA ALA A 402 -0.47 -16.34 13.67
C ALA A 402 0.15 -16.73 12.32
N LYS A 403 0.94 -17.80 12.30
CA LYS A 403 1.54 -18.36 11.08
C LYS A 403 0.47 -18.55 10.01
N MET A 404 0.68 -18.02 8.81
CA MET A 404 -0.18 -18.32 7.67
C MET A 404 -0.26 -19.85 7.49
N PRO A 405 -1.46 -20.42 7.30
CA PRO A 405 -1.60 -21.84 6.98
C PRO A 405 -0.73 -22.19 5.78
N ILE A 406 -0.06 -23.34 5.81
CA ILE A 406 0.78 -23.82 4.70
C ILE A 406 -0.02 -23.85 3.38
N THR A 407 -1.31 -24.16 3.45
CA THR A 407 -2.21 -24.15 2.30
C THR A 407 -2.34 -22.77 1.66
N GLU A 408 -2.40 -21.69 2.44
CA GLU A 408 -2.45 -20.32 1.92
C GLU A 408 -1.09 -19.85 1.40
N ILE A 409 0.00 -20.27 2.04
CA ILE A 409 1.37 -20.07 1.53
C ILE A 409 1.53 -20.70 0.14
N LEU A 410 1.12 -21.96 -0.01
CA LEU A 410 1.20 -22.68 -1.29
C LEU A 410 0.30 -22.03 -2.36
N LYS A 411 -0.93 -21.64 -2.01
CA LYS A 411 -1.84 -20.96 -2.93
C LYS A 411 -1.35 -19.57 -3.34
N SER A 412 -0.74 -18.82 -2.44
CA SER A 412 -0.22 -17.46 -2.72
C SER A 412 1.10 -17.50 -3.50
N ASN A 413 1.91 -18.54 -3.34
CA ASN A 413 3.23 -18.63 -3.95
C ASN A 413 3.37 -19.74 -4.97
N TRP A 414 2.25 -20.24 -5.52
CA TRP A 414 2.26 -21.33 -6.48
C TRP A 414 3.15 -21.05 -7.69
N PHE A 415 3.20 -19.80 -8.17
CA PHE A 415 3.97 -19.44 -9.36
C PHE A 415 5.49 -19.45 -9.11
N PRO A 416 6.02 -18.75 -8.08
CA PRO A 416 7.42 -18.93 -7.68
C PRO A 416 7.78 -20.39 -7.41
N LEU A 417 6.94 -21.12 -6.65
CA LEU A 417 7.17 -22.53 -6.33
C LEU A 417 7.27 -23.39 -7.59
N LEU A 418 6.32 -23.25 -8.51
CA LEU A 418 6.32 -23.97 -9.77
C LEU A 418 7.57 -23.66 -10.59
N ALA A 419 7.96 -22.39 -10.69
CA ALA A 419 9.15 -21.99 -11.44
C ALA A 419 10.43 -22.58 -10.81
N TYR A 420 10.60 -22.52 -9.49
CA TYR A 420 11.75 -23.12 -8.79
C TYR A 420 11.79 -24.64 -8.96
N SER A 421 10.66 -25.32 -8.77
CA SER A 421 10.57 -26.77 -8.92
C SER A 421 10.84 -27.20 -10.37
N ALA A 422 10.27 -26.50 -11.35
CA ALA A 422 10.48 -26.79 -12.76
C ALA A 422 11.94 -26.56 -13.18
N PHE A 423 12.59 -25.53 -12.63
CA PHE A 423 14.01 -25.28 -12.90
C PHE A 423 14.89 -26.38 -12.33
N LEU A 424 14.69 -26.76 -11.06
CA LEU A 424 15.45 -27.84 -10.41
C LEU A 424 15.26 -29.16 -11.14
N PHE A 425 14.01 -29.50 -11.45
CA PHE A 425 13.67 -30.69 -12.24
C PHE A 425 14.33 -30.64 -13.61
N GLY A 426 14.24 -29.51 -14.31
CA GLY A 426 14.82 -29.32 -15.63
C GLY A 426 16.33 -29.54 -15.65
N ILE A 427 17.07 -29.02 -14.67
CA ILE A 427 18.53 -29.25 -14.56
C ILE A 427 18.83 -30.74 -14.42
N VAL A 428 18.18 -31.39 -13.45
CA VAL A 428 18.40 -32.83 -13.17
C VAL A 428 18.04 -33.66 -14.40
N TRP A 429 16.90 -33.37 -15.01
CA TRP A 429 16.42 -34.07 -16.20
C TRP A 429 17.34 -33.88 -17.40
N HIS A 430 17.86 -32.68 -17.61
CA HIS A 430 18.83 -32.45 -18.69
C HIS A 430 20.10 -33.27 -18.50
N VAL A 431 20.64 -33.36 -17.27
CA VAL A 431 21.79 -34.23 -16.96
C VAL A 431 21.47 -35.70 -17.24
N VAL A 432 20.28 -36.17 -16.87
CA VAL A 432 19.84 -37.54 -17.15
C VAL A 432 19.76 -37.80 -18.66
N ARG A 433 19.22 -36.87 -19.45
CA ARG A 433 19.13 -37.01 -20.91
C ARG A 433 20.50 -37.10 -21.58
N LEU A 434 21.47 -36.31 -21.10
CA LEU A 434 22.87 -36.40 -21.55
C LEU A 434 23.50 -37.75 -21.17
N ALA A 435 23.28 -38.22 -19.93
CA ALA A 435 23.80 -39.50 -19.46
C ALA A 435 23.21 -40.69 -20.23
N LEU A 436 21.93 -40.63 -20.58
CA LEU A 436 21.22 -41.64 -21.37
C LEU A 436 21.47 -41.51 -22.88
N LYS A 437 22.27 -40.52 -23.32
CA LYS A 437 22.52 -40.22 -24.75
C LYS A 437 21.23 -40.03 -25.56
N ILE A 438 20.17 -39.54 -24.91
CA ILE A 438 18.92 -39.15 -25.58
C ILE A 438 19.17 -37.92 -26.47
N GLU A 439 20.10 -37.07 -26.05
CA GLU A 439 20.56 -35.90 -26.80
C GLU A 439 22.06 -36.00 -27.07
N THR A 440 22.45 -35.79 -28.33
CA THR A 440 23.84 -35.60 -28.70
C THR A 440 24.18 -34.12 -28.62
N PRO A 441 25.16 -33.72 -27.79
CA PRO A 441 25.55 -32.32 -27.67
C PRO A 441 26.04 -31.78 -29.02
N ASN A 442 25.38 -30.74 -29.54
CA ASN A 442 25.85 -30.02 -30.74
C ASN A 442 27.05 -29.11 -30.39
N ALA A 443 27.76 -28.53 -31.36
CA ALA A 443 28.95 -27.70 -31.08
C ALA A 443 28.71 -26.51 -30.11
N ASN A 444 27.45 -26.07 -29.95
CA ASN A 444 27.05 -24.92 -29.13
C ASN A 444 26.36 -25.31 -27.82
N TRP A 445 26.31 -26.60 -27.47
CA TRP A 445 25.50 -27.10 -26.35
C TRP A 445 25.88 -26.47 -25.00
N ILE A 446 27.17 -26.24 -24.76
CA ILE A 446 27.69 -25.63 -23.52
C ILE A 446 27.14 -24.20 -23.40
N LEU A 447 27.17 -23.43 -24.48
CA LEU A 447 26.63 -22.08 -24.49
C LEU A 447 25.13 -22.09 -24.22
N GLN A 448 24.38 -22.95 -24.91
CA GLN A 448 22.93 -23.05 -24.74
C GLN A 448 22.58 -23.40 -23.30
N TRP A 449 23.35 -24.29 -22.68
CA TRP A 449 23.23 -24.63 -21.26
C TRP A 449 23.54 -23.44 -20.35
N CYS A 450 24.67 -22.77 -20.53
CA CYS A 450 25.06 -21.62 -19.72
C CYS A 450 24.04 -20.47 -19.82
N LEU A 451 23.55 -20.18 -21.03
CA LEU A 451 22.55 -19.15 -21.26
C LEU A 451 21.20 -19.53 -20.64
N GLY A 452 20.75 -20.77 -20.83
CA GLY A 452 19.52 -21.27 -20.22
C GLY A 452 19.59 -21.22 -18.69
N PHE A 453 20.70 -21.66 -18.11
CA PHE A 453 20.94 -21.63 -16.67
C PHE A 453 20.94 -20.20 -16.14
N PHE A 454 21.64 -19.29 -16.81
CA PHE A 454 21.68 -17.88 -16.46
C PHE A 454 20.29 -17.23 -16.50
N LEU A 455 19.51 -17.47 -17.56
CA LEU A 455 18.15 -16.94 -17.69
C LEU A 455 17.23 -17.47 -16.58
N CYS A 456 17.28 -18.78 -16.28
CA CYS A 456 16.56 -19.34 -15.14
C CYS A 456 16.98 -18.71 -13.82
N LEU A 457 18.28 -18.51 -13.59
CA LEU A 457 18.79 -17.87 -12.38
C LEU A 457 18.24 -16.44 -12.24
N VAL A 458 18.26 -15.65 -13.33
CA VAL A 458 17.68 -14.30 -13.34
C VAL A 458 16.19 -14.34 -13.02
N VAL A 459 15.40 -15.23 -13.64
CA VAL A 459 13.98 -15.41 -13.33
C VAL A 459 13.77 -15.79 -11.86
N CYS A 460 14.55 -16.73 -11.34
CA CYS A 460 14.54 -17.12 -9.93
C CYS A 460 14.83 -15.94 -8.99
N MET A 461 15.76 -15.05 -9.36
CA MET A 461 16.01 -13.81 -8.63
C MET A 461 14.84 -12.83 -8.73
N MET A 462 14.14 -12.77 -9.86
CA MET A 462 12.96 -11.91 -10.03
C MET A 462 11.77 -12.36 -9.18
N LEU A 463 11.61 -13.68 -9.00
CA LEU A 463 10.52 -14.27 -8.20
C LEU A 463 10.82 -14.30 -6.69
N TYR A 464 12.07 -14.08 -6.29
CA TYR A 464 12.55 -14.17 -4.91
C TYR A 464 11.74 -13.34 -3.89
N PRO A 465 11.35 -12.08 -4.14
CA PRO A 465 10.69 -11.26 -3.11
C PRO A 465 9.34 -11.82 -2.65
N SER A 466 8.56 -12.39 -3.57
CA SER A 466 7.32 -13.11 -3.22
C SER A 466 7.63 -14.26 -2.27
N PHE A 467 8.68 -15.02 -2.58
CA PHE A 467 9.03 -16.25 -1.87
C PHE A 467 9.68 -15.98 -0.51
N SER A 468 10.58 -15.00 -0.41
CA SER A 468 11.41 -14.75 0.77
C SER A 468 10.62 -14.32 2.00
N ASP A 469 9.55 -13.55 1.81
CA ASP A 469 8.72 -13.03 2.91
C ASP A 469 7.51 -13.93 3.22
N THR A 470 7.31 -14.99 2.44
CA THR A 470 6.21 -15.95 2.65
C THR A 470 6.51 -16.96 3.75
N PHE A 471 7.78 -17.32 3.92
CA PHE A 471 8.18 -18.14 5.06
C PHE A 471 8.40 -17.22 6.27
N PRO A 472 7.86 -17.56 7.45
CA PRO A 472 8.14 -16.79 8.64
C PRO A 472 9.66 -16.79 8.81
N ILE A 473 10.27 -15.61 8.65
CA ILE A 473 11.61 -15.40 9.16
C ILE A 473 11.50 -15.77 10.63
N LEU A 474 12.29 -16.75 11.08
CA LEU A 474 12.51 -16.98 12.51
C LEU A 474 13.16 -15.71 13.05
N VAL A 475 12.34 -14.70 13.31
CA VAL A 475 12.74 -13.56 14.11
C VAL A 475 13.03 -14.19 15.46
N ARG A 476 14.33 -14.31 15.80
CA ARG A 476 14.72 -14.47 17.19
C ARG A 476 13.96 -13.38 17.92
N GLU A 477 13.02 -13.78 18.79
CA GLU A 477 12.41 -12.89 19.75
C GLU A 477 13.53 -12.27 20.58
N GLU A 478 14.07 -11.15 20.13
CA GLU A 478 14.48 -10.12 21.08
C GLU A 478 13.18 -9.74 21.78
N LYS A 479 13.03 -10.24 23.01
CA LYS A 479 11.91 -9.92 23.91
C LYS A 479 11.71 -8.41 23.94
N GLY A 480 10.77 -7.96 23.13
CA GLY A 480 10.48 -6.57 22.86
C GLY A 480 9.27 -6.57 21.96
N PHE A 481 8.10 -6.79 22.55
CA PHE A 481 6.83 -6.48 21.91
C PHE A 481 6.94 -5.10 21.27
N VAL A 482 6.89 -5.04 19.94
CA VAL A 482 6.72 -3.78 19.22
C VAL A 482 5.27 -3.38 19.42
N SER A 483 5.00 -2.62 20.47
CA SER A 483 3.72 -1.93 20.65
C SER A 483 3.64 -0.84 19.57
N TRP A 484 2.64 -0.95 18.70
CA TRP A 484 2.30 0.06 17.69
C TRP A 484 1.63 1.27 18.36
N GLU A 485 2.38 2.02 19.17
CA GLU A 485 1.95 3.35 19.59
C GLU A 485 2.39 4.35 18.52
N ILE A 486 1.41 4.85 17.75
CA ILE A 486 1.59 6.06 16.94
C ILE A 486 2.07 7.15 17.90
N ASP A 487 3.21 7.79 17.64
CA ASP A 487 3.72 8.87 18.50
C ASP A 487 2.59 9.89 18.70
N PRO A 488 2.12 10.12 19.94
CA PRO A 488 1.07 11.08 20.21
C PRO A 488 1.40 12.47 19.65
N LYS A 489 2.68 12.81 19.45
CA LYS A 489 3.11 14.06 18.82
C LYS A 489 2.90 14.11 17.30
N ILE A 490 2.81 12.96 16.61
CA ILE A 490 2.39 12.89 15.21
C ILE A 490 0.88 13.13 15.11
N VAL A 491 0.09 12.49 15.98
CA VAL A 491 -1.37 12.69 16.08
C VAL A 491 -1.72 14.11 16.55
N GLN A 492 -0.94 14.66 17.48
CA GLN A 492 -1.05 16.04 17.98
C GLN A 492 -0.33 17.06 17.07
N GLY A 493 0.29 16.61 15.97
CA GLY A 493 1.14 17.34 15.02
C GLY A 493 2.11 18.35 15.63
N GLN A 494 2.81 17.98 16.70
CA GLN A 494 3.91 18.74 17.28
C GLN A 494 5.27 18.42 16.63
N LEU A 495 5.31 17.47 15.68
CA LEU A 495 6.49 17.12 14.89
C LEU A 495 6.31 17.52 13.43
N ASP A 496 7.21 18.37 12.91
CA ASP A 496 7.38 18.59 11.48
C ASP A 496 8.11 17.38 10.89
N ILE A 497 7.37 16.53 10.19
CA ILE A 497 7.87 15.27 9.59
C ILE A 497 8.91 15.54 8.48
N GLU A 498 9.10 16.81 8.07
CA GLU A 498 9.97 17.20 6.96
C GLU A 498 11.46 17.03 7.22
N ASN A 499 11.91 16.98 8.49
CA ASN A 499 13.35 16.94 8.82
C ASN A 499 13.85 15.57 9.32
N VAL A 500 13.02 14.52 9.35
CA VAL A 500 13.47 13.20 9.80
C VAL A 500 14.13 12.45 8.65
N GLY A 501 15.38 12.83 8.36
CA GLY A 501 16.23 12.27 7.32
C GLY A 501 16.89 10.92 7.65
N ASP A 502 16.62 10.31 8.81
CA ASP A 502 17.23 9.04 9.19
C ASP A 502 16.24 8.11 9.93
N MET A 503 16.00 6.92 9.38
CA MET A 503 15.18 5.84 9.97
C MET A 503 15.72 5.32 11.32
N LYS A 504 16.93 5.74 11.73
CA LYS A 504 17.48 5.44 13.06
C LYS A 504 16.78 6.20 14.20
N ASP A 505 16.30 7.42 13.95
CA ASP A 505 15.61 8.22 14.99
C ASP A 505 14.17 7.75 15.24
N GLN A 506 13.55 7.10 14.25
CA GLN A 506 12.27 6.41 14.41
C GLN A 506 12.33 5.25 15.43
N ARG A 507 13.52 4.70 15.72
CA ARG A 507 13.70 3.54 16.62
C ARG A 507 13.88 3.89 18.10
N ARG A 508 14.13 5.16 18.45
CA ARG A 508 14.60 5.55 19.81
C ARG A 508 13.65 6.43 20.62
N MET A 509 12.54 6.93 20.06
CA MET A 509 11.72 7.98 20.69
C MET A 509 10.44 7.48 21.40
N VAL A 510 10.43 6.27 21.97
CA VAL A 510 9.20 5.63 22.50
C VAL A 510 9.16 5.54 24.04
N LYS A 511 9.52 6.59 24.79
CA LYS A 511 9.13 6.66 26.22
C LYS A 511 8.84 8.09 26.71
N SER A 512 7.61 8.24 27.22
CA SER A 512 7.14 9.22 28.21
C SER A 512 6.80 10.66 27.74
N LYS A 513 5.52 11.03 27.91
CA LYS A 513 5.03 12.23 28.65
C LYS A 513 3.68 12.80 28.18
N ALA A 514 3.14 12.40 27.03
CA ALA A 514 1.86 12.94 26.54
C ALA A 514 0.63 12.20 27.13
N MET A 515 0.62 10.87 27.10
CA MET A 515 -0.47 10.04 27.64
C MET A 515 -0.59 10.10 29.17
N GLN A 516 0.53 10.35 29.87
CA GLN A 516 0.53 10.49 31.32
C GLN A 516 -0.08 11.83 31.77
N ARG A 517 0.17 12.92 31.02
CA ARG A 517 -0.43 14.24 31.32
C ARG A 517 -1.93 14.28 31.06
N ILE A 518 -2.39 13.66 29.98
CA ILE A 518 -3.83 13.58 29.68
C ILE A 518 -4.54 12.70 30.72
N ARG A 519 -3.95 11.57 31.13
CA ARG A 519 -4.50 10.78 32.25
C ARG A 519 -4.48 11.55 33.57
N GLU A 520 -3.43 12.30 33.89
CA GLU A 520 -3.35 13.11 35.11
C GLU A 520 -4.30 14.32 35.09
N GLU A 521 -4.55 14.95 33.94
CA GLU A 521 -5.50 16.06 33.77
C GLU A 521 -6.96 15.57 33.76
N VAL A 522 -7.24 14.42 33.13
CA VAL A 522 -8.55 13.76 33.24
C VAL A 522 -8.80 13.31 34.69
N SER A 523 -7.79 12.74 35.36
CA SER A 523 -7.89 12.38 36.80
C SER A 523 -8.07 13.60 37.71
N ARG A 524 -7.48 14.76 37.37
CA ARG A 524 -7.71 16.02 38.09
C ARG A 524 -9.09 16.62 37.83
N SER A 525 -9.61 16.50 36.60
CA SER A 525 -10.97 16.95 36.27
C SER A 525 -12.07 16.06 36.87
N SER A 526 -11.79 14.77 37.12
CA SER A 526 -12.69 13.88 37.86
C SER A 526 -12.69 14.13 39.38
N LEU A 527 -11.70 14.86 39.92
CA LEU A 527 -11.62 15.24 41.33
C LEU A 527 -12.45 16.49 41.68
N ASP A 528 -12.90 17.27 40.69
CA ASP A 528 -13.83 18.40 40.91
C ASP A 528 -15.31 17.97 40.92
N GLY A 529 -15.63 16.74 40.48
CA GLY A 529 -16.96 16.14 40.63
C GLY A 529 -17.26 15.59 42.04
N GLU A 530 -16.22 15.22 42.80
CA GLU A 530 -16.36 14.79 44.20
C GLU A 530 -16.49 15.96 45.19
N ALA A 531 -16.14 17.18 44.79
CA ALA A 531 -16.33 18.40 45.59
C ALA A 531 -17.78 18.91 45.55
N TYR A 532 -18.57 18.53 44.54
CA TYR A 532 -19.98 18.89 44.43
C TYR A 532 -20.93 17.93 45.19
N PHE A 533 -20.47 16.70 45.47
CA PHE A 533 -21.22 15.72 46.29
C PHE A 533 -20.86 15.74 47.79
N LYS A 534 -19.88 16.56 48.21
CA LYS A 534 -19.46 16.70 49.62
C LYS A 534 -20.14 17.84 50.40
N THR A 535 -21.00 18.64 49.78
CA THR A 535 -21.71 19.77 50.42
C THR A 535 -23.19 19.51 50.75
N GLN A 536 -23.71 18.29 50.56
CA GLN A 536 -25.07 17.90 50.96
C GLN A 536 -25.16 16.62 51.81
N LYS A 537 -24.25 16.44 52.77
CA LYS A 537 -24.39 15.38 53.79
C LYS A 537 -24.02 15.82 55.21
N ASN A 538 -24.27 17.10 55.53
CA ASN A 538 -24.48 17.56 56.90
C ASN A 538 -25.99 17.60 57.19
N SER A 539 -26.57 16.42 57.40
CA SER A 539 -27.81 16.25 58.18
C SER A 539 -27.93 14.76 58.49
N GLY A 540 -27.80 14.42 59.78
CA GLY A 540 -27.73 13.04 60.24
C GLY A 540 -29.02 12.24 60.03
N SER A 541 -28.88 10.94 59.80
CA SER A 541 -29.59 9.85 60.49
C SER A 541 -29.37 8.51 59.75
N THR A 542 -28.86 7.53 60.49
CA THR A 542 -29.18 6.09 60.46
C THR A 542 -29.24 5.30 59.14
N ALA A 543 -28.31 4.34 59.02
CA ALA A 543 -28.48 2.92 58.66
C ALA A 543 -29.58 2.51 57.65
N SER A 544 -29.18 1.85 56.55
CA SER A 544 -29.80 0.60 56.02
C SER A 544 -29.35 0.15 54.61
N PHE A 545 -28.45 0.84 53.90
CA PHE A 545 -28.20 0.50 52.48
C PHE A 545 -26.92 -0.31 52.19
N ALA A 546 -25.98 -0.43 53.14
CA ALA A 546 -24.70 -1.11 52.91
C ALA A 546 -24.78 -2.64 53.06
N ASP A 547 -25.77 -3.15 53.82
CA ASP A 547 -25.91 -4.58 54.09
C ASP A 547 -26.60 -5.35 52.94
N SER A 548 -27.24 -4.66 52.00
CA SER A 548 -27.92 -5.29 50.85
C SER A 548 -26.99 -5.62 49.68
N LEU A 549 -25.74 -5.14 49.64
CA LEU A 549 -24.85 -5.34 48.48
C LEU A 549 -23.81 -6.46 48.70
N ALA A 550 -23.60 -6.91 49.94
CA ALA A 550 -22.62 -7.92 50.28
C ALA A 550 -23.10 -9.37 50.05
N GLU A 551 -24.42 -9.61 49.94
CA GLU A 551 -24.97 -10.97 49.76
C GLU A 551 -25.15 -11.41 48.30
N SER A 552 -24.97 -10.55 47.30
CA SER A 552 -25.24 -10.91 45.89
C SER A 552 -24.03 -11.46 45.10
N VAL A 553 -22.81 -11.44 45.64
CA VAL A 553 -21.59 -11.80 44.87
C VAL A 553 -20.98 -13.14 45.29
N ALA A 554 -21.54 -13.82 46.28
CA ALA A 554 -21.00 -15.08 46.83
C ALA A 554 -21.62 -16.37 46.25
N SER A 555 -22.32 -16.34 45.11
CA SER A 555 -22.81 -17.57 44.47
C SER A 555 -22.59 -17.60 42.95
N SER A 556 -21.41 -18.06 42.52
CA SER A 556 -21.23 -18.93 41.33
C SER A 556 -19.75 -19.13 41.03
N THR A 557 -19.10 -19.99 41.82
CA THR A 557 -17.86 -20.67 41.43
C THR A 557 -18.21 -21.94 40.65
N THR A 558 -17.60 -22.13 39.48
CA THR A 558 -17.17 -23.46 39.02
C THR A 558 -15.89 -23.32 38.18
N SER A 559 -14.77 -23.75 38.79
CA SER A 559 -13.62 -24.52 38.25
C SER A 559 -13.33 -24.45 36.73
N SER A 560 -12.12 -24.13 36.24
CA SER A 560 -10.94 -25.00 36.40
C SER A 560 -9.56 -24.33 36.13
N VAL A 561 -8.71 -24.35 37.16
CA VAL A 561 -7.26 -24.67 37.24
C VAL A 561 -6.33 -24.40 36.02
N ILE A 562 -5.37 -23.47 36.20
CA ILE A 562 -4.01 -23.58 35.65
C ILE A 562 -3.00 -23.40 36.80
N LYS A 563 -2.18 -24.43 37.03
CA LYS A 563 -1.04 -24.43 37.96
C LYS A 563 0.20 -23.88 37.26
N THR A 564 0.87 -22.92 37.87
CA THR A 564 2.23 -22.47 37.52
C THR A 564 3.24 -23.24 38.37
N PRO A 565 4.34 -23.78 37.82
CA PRO A 565 5.50 -24.12 38.63
C PRO A 565 6.65 -23.13 38.39
N VAL A 566 7.13 -22.58 39.50
CA VAL A 566 8.41 -21.88 39.65
C VAL A 566 9.52 -22.93 39.68
N PHE A 567 10.57 -22.78 38.87
CA PHE A 567 11.86 -23.44 39.14
C PHE A 567 13.04 -22.54 38.78
N ASN A 568 13.83 -22.23 39.82
CA ASN A 568 15.21 -21.76 39.76
C ASN A 568 16.14 -22.92 39.41
N LEU A 569 17.24 -22.66 38.68
CA LEU A 569 18.52 -23.40 38.69
C LEU A 569 19.55 -22.58 37.87
N VAL A 570 20.41 -21.78 38.52
CA VAL A 570 21.82 -22.06 38.86
C VAL A 570 22.71 -22.34 37.63
N GLN A 571 23.57 -21.38 37.30
CA GLN A 571 24.69 -21.49 36.36
C GLN A 571 25.90 -22.18 37.01
N GLN A 572 26.66 -22.96 36.22
CA GLN A 572 28.15 -23.07 36.20
C GLN A 572 28.63 -24.01 35.05
N PRO A 573 29.91 -23.99 34.62
CA PRO A 573 30.29 -23.84 33.21
C PRO A 573 31.06 -25.01 32.54
N SER A 574 31.36 -24.80 31.24
CA SER A 574 32.44 -25.38 30.41
C SER A 574 32.20 -26.67 29.61
N THR A 575 32.29 -26.57 28.27
CA THR A 575 33.12 -27.48 27.45
C THR A 575 33.37 -26.89 26.06
N VAL A 576 34.64 -26.73 25.71
CA VAL A 576 35.14 -26.32 24.39
C VAL A 576 35.19 -27.55 23.48
N TRP A 577 34.57 -27.49 22.30
CA TRP A 577 34.78 -28.48 21.23
C TRP A 577 35.23 -27.79 19.94
N LYS A 578 36.50 -28.01 19.57
CA LYS A 578 37.07 -27.63 18.26
C LYS A 578 36.56 -28.60 17.20
N TYR A 579 35.85 -28.11 16.19
CA TYR A 579 35.60 -28.86 14.96
C TYR A 579 36.56 -28.41 13.84
N ARG A 580 37.30 -29.38 13.30
CA ARG A 580 38.18 -29.27 12.14
C ARG A 580 37.29 -29.39 10.89
N VAL A 581 37.15 -28.32 10.12
CA VAL A 581 36.43 -28.34 8.83
C VAL A 581 37.45 -28.54 7.71
N LEU A 582 37.25 -29.58 6.89
CA LEU A 582 38.00 -29.86 5.67
C LEU A 582 37.85 -28.69 4.69
N GLN A 583 38.96 -28.00 4.41
CA GLN A 583 39.04 -26.77 3.59
C GLN A 583 38.85 -26.97 2.07
N GLY A 584 38.45 -28.16 1.59
CA GLY A 584 38.40 -28.46 0.15
C GLY A 584 37.12 -28.04 -0.59
N THR A 585 35.96 -28.01 0.08
CA THR A 585 34.65 -27.94 -0.60
C THR A 585 33.98 -26.56 -0.54
N MET A 586 34.49 -25.63 0.30
CA MET A 586 33.89 -24.30 0.48
C MET A 586 34.31 -23.28 -0.59
N VAL A 587 35.39 -23.52 -1.34
CA VAL A 587 35.96 -22.52 -2.27
C VAL A 587 35.15 -22.42 -3.57
N LEU A 588 34.46 -23.49 -4.00
CA LEU A 588 33.72 -23.47 -5.27
C LEU A 588 32.35 -22.78 -5.19
N PHE A 589 31.69 -22.81 -4.03
CA PHE A 589 30.35 -22.21 -3.86
C PHE A 589 30.35 -20.70 -3.60
N ALA A 590 31.45 -20.15 -3.05
CA ALA A 590 31.57 -18.71 -2.81
C ALA A 590 31.80 -17.90 -4.10
N ALA A 591 32.34 -18.52 -5.15
CA ALA A 591 32.66 -17.86 -6.42
C ALA A 591 31.43 -17.59 -7.31
N ILE A 592 30.27 -18.21 -7.05
CA ILE A 592 29.09 -18.19 -7.94
C ILE A 592 27.90 -17.40 -7.33
N GLY A 593 28.04 -16.86 -6.11
CA GLY A 593 27.00 -15.96 -5.54
C GLY A 593 25.64 -16.61 -5.26
N LEU A 594 25.58 -17.94 -5.11
CA LEU A 594 24.38 -18.64 -4.65
C LEU A 594 24.21 -18.47 -3.13
N PRO A 595 23.02 -18.10 -2.63
CA PRO A 595 22.73 -18.21 -1.20
C PRO A 595 22.66 -19.69 -0.83
N LEU A 596 23.57 -20.14 0.05
CA LEU A 596 23.49 -21.45 0.70
C LEU A 596 22.24 -21.49 1.58
N VAL A 597 21.22 -22.22 1.14
CA VAL A 597 20.15 -22.69 2.04
C VAL A 597 20.78 -23.78 2.91
N ALA A 598 21.23 -23.41 4.10
CA ALA A 598 21.59 -24.38 5.12
C ALA A 598 20.31 -25.07 5.60
N VAL A 599 20.01 -26.26 5.05
CA VAL A 599 19.00 -27.15 5.63
C VAL A 599 19.60 -27.69 6.92
N TYR A 600 19.22 -27.10 8.06
CA TYR A 600 19.46 -27.70 9.36
C TYR A 600 18.53 -28.90 9.51
N ILE A 601 19.05 -30.10 9.22
CA ILE A 601 18.42 -31.34 9.67
C ILE A 601 18.73 -31.46 11.17
N THR A 602 17.79 -31.03 12.01
CA THR A 602 17.83 -31.38 13.43
C THR A 602 17.53 -32.87 13.56
N LYS A 603 18.44 -33.58 14.23
CA LYS A 603 18.54 -35.04 14.29
C LYS A 603 17.47 -35.72 15.16
N ASP A 604 16.32 -35.10 15.38
CA ASP A 604 15.25 -35.63 16.21
C ASP A 604 13.89 -35.48 15.52
N THR A 605 13.57 -36.44 14.67
CA THR A 605 12.23 -37.01 14.54
C THR A 605 12.31 -38.27 13.70
N ARG A 606 12.13 -39.42 14.35
CA ARG A 606 11.70 -40.65 13.68
C ARG A 606 10.20 -40.50 13.38
N ILE A 607 9.84 -40.94 12.17
CA ILE A 607 8.50 -41.07 11.54
C ILE A 607 7.96 -39.78 10.96
#